data_AF-A0A410MA89-F1
#
_entry.id   AF-A0A410MA89-F1
#
_cell.length_a   1.000
_cell.length_b   1.000
_cell.length_c   1.000
_cell.angle_alpha   90.00
_cell.angle_beta   90.00
_cell.angle_gamma   90.00
#
_symmetry.space_group_name_H-M   'P 1'
#
loop_
_entity.id
_entity.type
_entity.pdbx_description
1 polymer ?
#
loop_
_entity_poly.entity_id
_entity_poly.type
_entity_poly.pdbx_seq_one_letter_code
_entity_poly.pdbx_strand_id
1 'polypeptide(L)' 'MNRNLFENAREAVNRFTQNRGEGRQAPANKEDMQAAKQAIQSAYSQCSQQEKQQLQQLEQELESHHNNLR' A
#
# COMPACT_ATOMS: atom_id res chain seq x y z
N MET A 1 -10.78 16.11 -8.08
CA MET A 1 -10.11 14.95 -8.71
C MET A 1 -9.46 14.13 -7.60
N ASN A 2 -10.22 13.28 -6.90
CA ASN A 2 -9.69 12.54 -5.73
C ASN A 2 -9.83 11.02 -5.85
N ARG A 3 -10.43 10.51 -6.94
CA ARG A 3 -10.57 9.08 -7.20
C ARG A 3 -9.22 8.35 -7.34
N ASN A 4 -8.18 9.09 -7.71
CA ASN A 4 -6.85 8.52 -7.90
C ASN A 4 -6.12 8.14 -6.60
N LEU A 5 -6.48 8.67 -5.42
CA LEU A 5 -5.68 8.42 -4.21
C LEU A 5 -5.86 7.02 -3.65
N PHE A 6 -7.11 6.54 -3.60
CA PHE A 6 -7.40 5.16 -3.21
C PHE A 6 -6.80 4.17 -4.21
N GLU A 7 -6.95 4.45 -5.51
CA GLU A 7 -6.35 3.64 -6.57
C GLU A 7 -4.82 3.63 -6.47
N ASN A 8 -4.19 4.78 -6.22
CA ASN A 8 -2.75 4.90 -6.03
C ASN A 8 -2.26 4.15 -4.78
N ALA A 9 -3.00 4.24 -3.67
CA ALA A 9 -2.70 3.51 -2.43
C ALA A 9 -2.77 2.00 -2.68
N ARG A 10 -3.85 1.53 -3.30
CA ARG A 10 -4.03 0.13 -3.67
C ARG A 10 -2.93 -0.35 -4.61
N GLU A 11 -2.61 0.42 -5.63
CA GLU A 11 -1.58 0.06 -6.61
C GLU A 11 -0.19 0.01 -5.96
N ALA A 12 0.13 0.94 -5.05
CA ALA A 12 1.38 0.94 -4.31
C ALA A 12 1.52 -0.27 -3.37
N VAL A 13 0.45 -0.63 -2.62
CA VAL A 13 0.44 -1.88 -1.82
C VAL A 13 0.58 -3.09 -2.73
N ASN A 14 -0.15 -3.13 -3.83
CA ASN A 14 -0.13 -4.27 -4.77
C ASN A 14 1.25 -4.44 -5.42
N ARG A 15 1.94 -3.35 -5.78
CA ARG A 15 3.33 -3.39 -6.26
C ARG A 15 4.27 -3.92 -5.18
N PHE A 16 4.11 -3.46 -3.94
CA PHE A 16 4.92 -3.91 -2.81
C PHE A 16 4.70 -5.40 -2.49
N THR A 17 3.46 -5.89 -2.54
CA THR A 17 3.12 -7.30 -2.27
C THR A 17 3.42 -8.22 -3.46
N GLN A 18 3.19 -7.79 -4.71
CA GLN A 18 3.48 -8.56 -5.93
C GLN A 18 4.98 -8.79 -6.16
N ASN A 19 5.85 -7.89 -5.69
CA ASN A 19 7.31 -8.04 -5.82
C ASN A 19 7.86 -9.31 -5.12
N ARG A 20 7.04 -10.00 -4.31
CA ARG A 20 7.37 -11.27 -3.65
C ARG A 20 7.13 -12.52 -4.51
N GLY A 21 6.28 -12.44 -5.53
CA GLY A 21 5.75 -13.62 -6.23
C GLY A 21 6.69 -14.24 -7.27
N GLU A 22 7.71 -13.52 -7.71
CA GLU A 22 8.44 -13.88 -8.93
C GLU A 22 9.95 -14.11 -8.72
N GLY A 23 10.37 -14.71 -7.59
CA GLY A 23 11.73 -15.25 -7.39
C GLY A 23 12.90 -14.26 -7.55
N ARG A 24 12.63 -13.00 -7.86
CA ARG A 24 13.58 -11.90 -7.95
C ARG A 24 13.52 -11.21 -6.62
N GLN A 25 14.51 -11.51 -5.81
CA GLN A 25 14.85 -10.85 -4.55
C GLN A 25 15.23 -9.39 -4.82
N ALA A 26 14.36 -8.60 -5.44
CA ALA A 26 14.48 -7.15 -5.35
C ALA A 26 13.98 -6.80 -3.94
N PRO A 27 14.78 -6.12 -3.10
CA PRO A 27 14.29 -5.66 -1.81
C PRO A 27 13.07 -4.80 -2.13
N ALA A 28 11.91 -5.17 -1.61
CA ALA A 28 10.73 -4.30 -1.67
C ALA A 28 11.20 -2.94 -1.11
N ASN A 29 11.41 -1.98 -2.01
CA ASN A 29 12.36 -0.92 -1.73
C ASN A 29 11.71 -0.02 -0.67
N LYS A 30 12.49 0.53 0.26
CA LYS A 30 11.94 1.42 1.30
C LYS A 30 11.11 2.56 0.69
N GLU A 31 11.41 2.93 -0.54
CA GLU A 31 10.66 3.87 -1.37
C GLU A 31 9.23 3.40 -1.69
N ASP A 32 9.02 2.14 -2.10
CA ASP A 32 7.69 1.60 -2.37
C ASP A 32 6.83 1.55 -1.09
N MET A 33 7.45 1.15 0.03
CA MET A 33 6.79 1.17 1.33
C MET A 33 6.35 2.59 1.71
N GLN A 34 7.25 3.56 1.57
CA GLN A 34 6.97 4.94 1.93
C GLN A 34 5.90 5.56 1.01
N ALA A 35 5.96 5.29 -0.29
CA ALA A 35 4.95 5.71 -1.25
C ALA A 35 3.58 5.09 -0.91
N ALA A 36 3.52 3.79 -0.63
CA ALA A 36 2.29 3.12 -0.23
C ALA A 36 1.71 3.71 1.07
N LYS A 37 2.55 3.94 2.08
CA LYS A 37 2.12 4.51 3.36
C LYS A 37 1.61 5.95 3.20
N GLN A 38 2.28 6.77 2.40
CA GLN A 38 1.83 8.14 2.11
C GLN A 38 0.53 8.16 1.30
N ALA A 39 0.39 7.27 0.32
CA ALA A 39 -0.82 7.15 -0.49
C ALA A 39 -2.02 6.70 0.36
N ILE A 40 -1.83 5.70 1.22
CA ILE A 40 -2.85 5.23 2.18
C ILE A 40 -3.28 6.37 3.11
N GLN A 41 -2.34 7.11 3.72
CA GLN A 41 -2.71 8.23 4.61
C GLN A 41 -3.42 9.36 3.87
N SER A 42 -2.96 9.71 2.67
CA SER A 42 -3.58 10.75 1.85
C SER A 42 -5.00 10.34 1.42
N ALA A 43 -5.19 9.07 1.07
CA ALA A 43 -6.49 8.49 0.78
C ALA A 43 -7.36 8.49 2.05
N TYR A 44 -6.85 8.08 3.21
CA TYR A 44 -7.59 8.08 4.48
C TYR A 44 -8.21 9.43 4.84
N SER A 45 -7.52 10.53 4.55
CA SER A 45 -8.01 11.89 4.77
C SER A 45 -9.08 12.33 3.76
N GLN A 46 -9.15 11.71 2.59
CA GLN A 46 -10.02 12.12 1.48
C GLN A 46 -11.10 11.08 1.11
N CYS A 47 -11.09 9.93 1.77
CA CYS A 47 -11.96 8.79 1.51
C CYS A 47 -13.16 8.71 2.47
N SER A 48 -14.23 8.11 1.99
CA SER A 48 -15.48 7.85 2.73
C SER A 48 -15.30 6.70 3.74
N GLN A 49 -16.26 6.50 4.66
CA GLN A 49 -16.19 5.40 5.65
C GLN A 49 -16.00 4.01 5.02
N GLN A 50 -16.63 3.73 3.89
CA GLN A 50 -16.45 2.46 3.17
C GLN A 50 -15.03 2.31 2.62
N GLU A 51 -14.50 3.35 1.98
CA GLU A 51 -13.13 3.36 1.45
C GLU A 51 -12.10 3.26 2.58
N LYS A 52 -12.37 3.86 3.76
CA LYS A 52 -11.53 3.70 4.96
C LYS A 52 -11.40 2.25 5.40
N GLN A 53 -12.48 1.46 5.36
CA GLN A 53 -12.39 0.03 5.68
C GLN A 53 -11.49 -0.72 4.70
N GLN A 54 -11.54 -0.36 3.42
CA GLN A 54 -10.67 -0.98 2.40
C GLN A 54 -9.21 -0.53 2.57
N LEU A 55 -8.97 0.75 2.85
CA LEU A 55 -7.63 1.27 3.14
C LEU A 55 -7.02 0.63 4.39
N GLN A 56 -7.83 0.34 5.40
CA GLN A 56 -7.37 -0.33 6.62
C GLN A 56 -6.80 -1.72 6.33
N GLN A 57 -7.46 -2.47 5.45
CA GLN A 57 -6.97 -3.78 5.04
C GLN A 57 -5.66 -3.67 4.25
N LEU A 58 -5.59 -2.71 3.31
CA LEU A 58 -4.37 -2.43 2.55
C LEU A 58 -3.19 -2.04 3.45
N GLU A 59 -3.43 -1.24 4.49
CA GLU A 59 -2.41 -0.83 5.46
C GLU A 59 -1.89 -2.04 6.26
N GLN A 60 -2.80 -2.90 6.73
CA GLN A 60 -2.42 -4.12 7.44
C GLN A 60 -1.62 -5.08 6.55
N GLU A 61 -2.00 -5.25 5.29
CA GLU A 61 -1.23 -6.06 4.33
C GLU A 61 0.17 -5.48 4.11
N LEU A 62 0.27 -4.17 3.88
CA LEU A 62 1.54 -3.47 3.68
C LEU A 62 2.46 -3.65 4.90
N GLU A 63 1.95 -3.43 6.10
CA GLU A 63 2.72 -3.51 7.34
C GLU A 63 3.11 -4.96 7.68
N SER A 64 2.20 -5.92 7.48
CA SER A 64 2.46 -7.34 7.63
C SER A 64 3.55 -7.83 6.68
N HIS A 65 3.49 -7.42 5.41
CA HIS A 65 4.53 -7.72 4.43
C HIS A 65 5.87 -7.07 4.78
N HIS A 66 5.85 -5.82 5.26
CA HIS A 66 7.06 -5.14 5.69
C HIS A 66 7.72 -5.84 6.89
N ASN A 67 6.93 -6.27 7.87
CA ASN A 67 7.44 -6.95 9.06
C ASN A 67 8.01 -8.34 8.73
N ASN A 68 7.44 -9.03 7.74
CA ASN A 68 7.97 -10.31 7.22
C ASN A 68 9.25 -10.14 6.38
N LEU A 69 9.63 -8.89 6.06
CA LEU A 69 10.85 -8.54 5.32
C LEU A 69 12.00 -8.09 6.23
N ARG A 70 11.74 -7.88 7.53
CA ARG A 70 12.72 -7.46 8.54
C ARG A 70 13.38 -8.65 9.22
#